data_AF-A0A4S1WF98-F1
#
_entry.id   AF-A0A4S1WF98-F1
#
_cell.length_a   1.000
_cell.length_b   1.000
_cell.length_c   1.000
_cell.angle_alpha   90.00
_cell.angle_beta   90.00
_cell.angle_gamma   90.00
#
_symmetry.space_group_name_H-M   'P 1'
#
loop_
_entity.id
_entity.type
_entity.pdbx_description
1 polymer ?
#
loop_
_entity_poly.entity_id
_entity_poly.type
_entity_poly.pdbx_seq_one_letter_code
_entity_poly.pdbx_strand_id
1 'polypeptide(L)'
;MSNDTRVPSRVFRPALQEVENANTNSGTPQTEHPAYRLAFQDMDFLLREDLRPVRFQLELLKPQLILDEAKIASTLVVYGSARIPEPEKAGALLELADTPEQKKIAERLIEKSHYYDVARQLARLASNFPLDEAGKRHFVVCSGGGPSIMEAANRGARDVGADTVGLNIVLPHEQAPNPYVTPGLSLQFHYFALRKMHFLLHARAVAVFPGGFGTFDESFELLTLIQTGKIDPIPVLFYGKAFWQRVVNFEALCEEGVISPRDLNLFHFVETAEEGWEIIQDFWRDREPKG
;
A
#
# COMPACT_ATOMS: atom_id res chain seq x y z
N MET A 1 17.21 -44.64 -37.33
CA MET A 1 16.94 -43.22 -37.00
C MET A 1 15.66 -43.20 -36.20
N SER A 2 15.65 -42.60 -35.01
CA SER A 2 14.43 -42.48 -34.22
C SER A 2 13.48 -41.52 -34.95
N ASN A 3 12.27 -41.98 -35.28
CA ASN A 3 11.22 -41.16 -35.91
C ASN A 3 10.45 -40.30 -34.89
N ASP A 4 11.01 -40.09 -33.69
CA ASP A 4 10.37 -39.27 -32.67
C ASP A 4 10.55 -37.78 -32.98
N THR A 5 9.52 -37.19 -33.59
CA THR A 5 9.46 -35.77 -33.95
C THR A 5 8.80 -34.91 -32.86
N ARG A 6 8.57 -35.46 -31.65
CA ARG A 6 7.96 -34.70 -30.55
C ARG A 6 8.97 -33.69 -30.02
N VAL A 7 8.67 -32.41 -30.21
CA VAL A 7 9.40 -31.32 -29.55
C VAL A 7 9.02 -31.36 -28.06
N PRO A 8 9.99 -31.46 -27.13
CA PRO A 8 9.70 -31.43 -25.71
C PRO A 8 8.98 -30.12 -25.35
N SER A 9 8.05 -30.18 -24.39
CA SER A 9 7.34 -28.99 -23.89
C SER A 9 8.28 -27.93 -23.31
N ARG A 10 9.50 -28.30 -22.93
CA ARG A 10 10.57 -27.40 -22.49
C ARG A 10 11.94 -27.98 -22.82
N VAL A 11 12.79 -27.18 -23.46
CA VAL A 11 14.17 -27.57 -23.84
C VAL A 11 15.14 -27.42 -22.66
N PHE A 12 15.02 -26.33 -21.89
CA PHE A 12 15.82 -26.11 -20.68
C PHE A 12 15.11 -26.62 -19.43
N ARG A 13 15.84 -27.26 -18.51
CA ARG A 13 15.30 -27.73 -17.23
C ARG A 13 14.80 -26.56 -16.37
N PRO A 14 13.84 -26.78 -15.44
CA PRO A 14 13.42 -25.76 -14.49
C PRO A 14 14.54 -25.39 -13.50
N ALA A 15 14.56 -24.14 -13.03
CA ALA A 15 15.57 -23.65 -12.09
C ALA A 15 15.66 -24.49 -10.81
N LEU A 16 14.52 -24.95 -10.26
CA LEU A 16 14.48 -25.81 -9.06
C LEU A 16 15.25 -27.12 -9.26
N GLN A 17 15.17 -27.72 -10.45
CA GLN A 17 15.90 -28.94 -10.75
C GLN A 17 17.42 -28.70 -10.87
N GLU A 18 17.82 -27.53 -11.40
CA GLU A 18 19.24 -27.14 -11.46
C GLU A 18 19.83 -26.89 -10.07
N VAL A 19 19.05 -26.38 -9.12
CA VAL A 19 19.46 -26.25 -7.71
C VAL A 19 19.80 -27.61 -7.12
N GLU A 20 18.93 -28.60 -7.29
CA GLU A 20 19.14 -29.96 -6.77
C GLU A 20 20.42 -30.58 -7.34
N ASN A 21 20.66 -30.39 -8.64
CA ASN A 21 21.87 -30.89 -9.31
C ASN A 21 23.13 -30.13 -8.88
N ALA A 22 23.06 -28.81 -8.69
CA ALA A 22 24.23 -28.02 -8.28
C ALA A 22 24.69 -28.34 -6.86
N ASN A 23 23.80 -28.84 -5.99
CA ASN A 23 24.10 -29.22 -4.62
C ASN A 23 24.86 -30.56 -4.49
N THR A 24 25.10 -31.31 -5.57
CA THR A 24 25.95 -32.50 -5.53
C THR A 24 27.42 -32.08 -5.51
N ASN A 25 27.91 -31.75 -4.31
CA ASN A 25 29.22 -31.15 -4.09
C ASN A 25 30.33 -32.23 -4.14
N SER A 26 31.32 -32.08 -5.02
CA SER A 26 32.44 -33.03 -5.16
C SER A 26 33.61 -32.77 -4.20
N GLY A 27 33.48 -31.80 -3.29
CA GLY A 27 34.47 -31.49 -2.24
C GLY A 27 35.82 -30.97 -2.76
N THR A 28 35.83 -30.35 -3.94
CA THR A 28 37.04 -29.77 -4.53
C THR A 28 37.16 -28.29 -4.14
N PRO A 29 38.37 -27.70 -4.12
CA PRO A 29 38.53 -26.28 -3.87
C PRO A 29 37.71 -25.39 -4.81
N GLN A 30 37.48 -25.83 -6.05
CA GLN A 30 36.65 -25.13 -7.03
C GLN A 30 35.17 -25.17 -6.65
N THR A 31 34.65 -26.33 -6.25
CA THR A 31 33.23 -26.49 -5.90
C THR A 31 32.86 -25.90 -4.56
N GLU A 32 33.83 -25.64 -3.69
CA GLU A 32 33.65 -24.94 -2.42
C GLU A 32 33.76 -23.41 -2.53
N HIS A 33 34.35 -22.90 -3.62
CA HIS A 33 34.53 -21.47 -3.83
C HIS A 33 33.19 -20.77 -4.13
N PRO A 34 32.88 -19.58 -3.55
CA PRO A 34 31.61 -18.88 -3.78
C PRO A 34 31.27 -18.62 -5.25
N ALA A 35 32.27 -18.38 -6.10
CA ALA A 35 32.09 -18.19 -7.55
C ALA A 35 31.52 -19.42 -8.29
N TYR A 36 31.48 -20.59 -7.67
CA TYR A 36 30.87 -21.80 -8.24
C TYR A 36 29.37 -21.93 -7.91
N ARG A 37 28.82 -21.09 -7.02
CA ARG A 37 27.40 -21.07 -6.70
C ARG A 37 26.58 -20.62 -7.90
N LEU A 38 25.36 -21.15 -8.04
CA LEU A 38 24.40 -20.64 -9.02
C LEU A 38 24.04 -19.18 -8.68
N ALA A 39 24.12 -18.28 -9.67
CA ALA A 39 23.95 -16.84 -9.45
C ALA A 39 22.62 -16.46 -8.78
N PHE A 40 21.52 -17.17 -9.09
CA PHE A 40 20.20 -16.91 -8.50
C PHE A 40 20.01 -17.51 -7.10
N GLN A 41 21.02 -18.22 -6.58
CA GLN A 41 21.08 -18.71 -5.19
C GLN A 41 22.18 -18.05 -4.37
N ASP A 42 23.06 -17.27 -5.01
CA ASP A 42 24.17 -16.61 -4.35
C ASP A 42 23.74 -15.25 -3.79
N MET A 43 23.38 -15.22 -2.51
CA MET A 43 22.96 -13.98 -1.84
C MET A 43 24.07 -12.94 -1.77
N ASP A 44 25.34 -13.36 -1.68
CA ASP A 44 26.46 -12.43 -1.68
C ASP A 44 26.54 -11.67 -3.02
N PHE A 45 26.33 -12.39 -4.13
CA PHE A 45 26.23 -11.80 -5.47
C PHE A 45 24.97 -10.93 -5.63
N LEU A 46 23.81 -11.45 -5.24
CA LEU A 46 22.52 -10.76 -5.38
C LEU A 46 22.41 -9.50 -4.52
N LEU A 47 23.23 -9.33 -3.48
CA LEU A 47 23.25 -8.15 -2.61
C LEU A 47 24.29 -7.10 -3.00
N ARG A 48 25.14 -7.35 -4.01
CA ARG A 48 26.12 -6.36 -4.50
C ARG A 48 25.45 -5.09 -5.04
N GLU A 49 26.13 -3.95 -4.95
CA GLU A 49 25.57 -2.66 -5.37
C GLU A 49 25.23 -2.59 -6.88
N ASP A 50 26.02 -3.23 -7.74
CA ASP A 50 25.79 -3.34 -9.18
C ASP A 50 24.53 -4.15 -9.54
N LEU A 51 24.05 -5.01 -8.64
CA LEU A 51 22.83 -5.81 -8.80
C LEU A 51 21.58 -5.08 -8.29
N ARG A 52 21.68 -3.81 -7.89
CA ARG A 52 20.54 -2.97 -7.51
C ARG A 52 19.40 -2.98 -8.55
N PRO A 53 19.65 -2.86 -9.87
CA PRO A 53 18.56 -2.92 -10.87
C PRO A 53 17.78 -4.23 -10.85
N VAL A 54 18.44 -5.36 -10.58
CA VAL A 54 17.78 -6.67 -10.47
C VAL A 54 16.91 -6.74 -9.22
N ARG A 55 17.40 -6.25 -8.08
CA ARG A 55 16.58 -6.16 -6.84
C ARG A 55 15.38 -5.23 -7.03
N PHE A 56 15.56 -4.12 -7.72
CA PHE A 56 14.48 -3.19 -8.06
C PHE A 56 13.41 -3.87 -8.94
N GLN A 57 13.82 -4.66 -9.93
CA GLN A 57 12.90 -5.46 -10.75
C GLN A 57 12.13 -6.48 -9.89
N LEU A 58 12.78 -7.16 -8.95
CA LEU A 58 12.13 -8.12 -8.06
C LEU A 58 11.10 -7.46 -7.14
N GLU A 59 11.39 -6.28 -6.58
CA GLU A 59 10.45 -5.52 -5.77
C GLU A 59 9.26 -4.96 -6.56
N LEU A 60 9.43 -4.72 -7.86
CA LEU A 60 8.31 -4.38 -8.75
C LEU A 60 7.47 -5.63 -9.11
N LEU A 61 8.11 -6.77 -9.36
CA LEU A 61 7.45 -7.96 -9.90
C LEU A 61 6.75 -8.81 -8.83
N LYS A 62 7.43 -9.08 -7.71
CA LYS A 62 6.92 -10.01 -6.68
C LYS A 62 5.54 -9.62 -6.17
N PRO A 63 5.28 -8.36 -5.77
CA PRO A 63 3.97 -8.03 -5.24
C PRO A 63 2.89 -8.06 -6.33
N GLN A 64 3.20 -7.63 -7.55
CA GLN A 64 2.28 -7.72 -8.69
C GLN A 64 1.79 -9.16 -8.91
N LEU A 65 2.71 -10.13 -8.96
CA LEU A 65 2.37 -11.54 -9.11
C LEU A 65 1.48 -12.05 -7.96
N ILE A 66 1.80 -11.67 -6.73
CA ILE A 66 1.01 -12.05 -5.55
C ILE A 66 -0.41 -11.48 -5.61
N LEU A 67 -0.58 -10.22 -6.02
CA LEU A 67 -1.90 -9.59 -6.16
C LEU A 67 -2.71 -10.26 -7.29
N ASP A 68 -2.05 -10.60 -8.41
CA ASP A 68 -2.68 -11.30 -9.54
C ASP A 68 -3.15 -12.71 -9.17
N GLU A 69 -2.30 -13.49 -8.49
CA GLU A 69 -2.64 -14.82 -7.96
C GLU A 69 -3.81 -14.75 -6.98
N ALA A 70 -3.87 -13.68 -6.20
CA ALA A 70 -4.96 -13.38 -5.29
C ALA A 70 -6.19 -12.77 -5.99
N LYS A 71 -6.19 -12.63 -7.33
CA LYS A 71 -7.29 -12.06 -8.12
C LYS A 71 -7.72 -10.66 -7.66
N ILE A 72 -6.78 -9.83 -7.21
CA ILE A 72 -7.05 -8.44 -6.80
C ILE A 72 -6.98 -7.57 -8.05
N ALA A 73 -8.13 -7.04 -8.50
CA ALA A 73 -8.21 -6.15 -9.64
C ALA A 73 -8.06 -4.68 -9.27
N SER A 74 -8.50 -4.29 -8.08
CA SER A 74 -8.29 -2.93 -7.59
C SER A 74 -8.29 -2.83 -6.07
N THR A 75 -7.71 -1.75 -5.58
CA THR A 75 -7.57 -1.46 -4.16
C THR A 75 -8.29 -0.18 -3.76
N LEU A 76 -8.74 -0.15 -2.50
CA LEU A 76 -8.99 1.09 -1.76
C LEU A 76 -7.73 1.34 -0.93
N VAL A 77 -6.96 2.37 -1.31
CA VAL A 77 -5.74 2.74 -0.59
C VAL A 77 -6.11 3.62 0.60
N VAL A 78 -5.56 3.32 1.77
CA VAL A 78 -5.76 4.12 2.97
C VAL A 78 -4.43 4.65 3.51
N TYR A 79 -4.31 5.97 3.54
CA TYR A 79 -3.22 6.70 4.16
C TYR A 79 -3.68 7.35 5.46
N GLY A 80 -2.76 7.48 6.42
CA GLY A 80 -3.04 8.20 7.65
C GLY A 80 -1.93 8.07 8.69
N SER A 81 -2.16 8.69 9.85
CA SER A 81 -1.23 8.66 10.96
C SER A 81 -0.92 7.23 11.43
N ALA A 82 0.32 7.02 11.88
CA ALA A 82 0.74 5.87 12.68
C ALA A 82 0.57 6.10 14.20
N ARG A 83 -0.06 7.21 14.61
CA ARG A 83 -0.08 7.70 16.00
C ARG A 83 -1.46 8.03 16.57
N ILE A 84 -2.51 8.04 15.76
CA ILE A 84 -3.88 8.30 16.26
C ILE A 84 -4.36 7.04 17.01
N PRO A 85 -4.74 7.14 18.28
CA PRO A 85 -5.14 5.97 19.06
C PRO A 85 -6.52 5.48 18.62
N GLU A 86 -6.78 4.19 18.83
CA GLU A 86 -8.14 3.64 18.91
C GLU A 86 -8.91 4.36 20.05
N PRO A 87 -10.20 4.71 19.86
CA PRO A 87 -10.97 5.48 20.84
C PRO A 87 -10.93 4.91 22.27
N GLU A 88 -11.04 3.59 22.41
CA GLU A 88 -11.01 2.90 23.72
C GLU A 88 -9.67 3.08 24.44
N LYS A 89 -8.57 3.27 23.70
CA LYS A 89 -7.21 3.44 24.23
C LYS A 89 -6.79 4.90 24.32
N ALA A 90 -7.61 5.82 23.82
CA ALA A 90 -7.24 7.23 23.68
C ALA A 90 -7.06 7.91 25.06
N GLY A 91 -7.87 7.54 26.05
CA GLY A 91 -7.78 8.08 27.41
C GLY A 91 -6.43 7.85 28.10
N ALA A 92 -5.77 6.71 27.83
CA ALA A 92 -4.47 6.37 28.39
C ALA A 92 -3.35 7.35 27.97
N LEU A 93 -3.51 8.06 26.84
CA LEU A 93 -2.52 9.04 26.40
C LEU A 93 -2.43 10.25 27.34
N LEU A 94 -3.53 10.64 27.99
CA LEU A 94 -3.52 11.74 28.96
C LEU A 94 -2.83 11.34 30.26
N GLU A 95 -2.98 10.08 30.67
CA GLU A 95 -2.34 9.56 31.88
C GLU A 95 -0.83 9.45 31.74
N LEU A 96 -0.34 9.17 30.52
CA LEU A 96 1.09 9.08 30.19
C LEU A 96 1.75 10.44 29.90
N ALA A 97 0.99 11.54 29.90
CA ALA A 97 1.50 12.86 29.55
C ALA A 97 1.97 13.65 30.79
N ASP A 98 3.29 13.82 30.90
CA ASP A 98 3.93 14.48 32.05
C ASP A 98 3.99 16.01 31.90
N THR A 99 4.19 16.53 30.69
CA THR A 99 4.33 17.98 30.44
C THR A 99 3.05 18.63 29.89
N PRO A 100 2.85 19.95 30.07
CA PRO A 100 1.72 20.67 29.46
C PRO A 100 1.66 20.52 27.94
N GLU A 101 2.80 20.45 27.27
CA GLU A 101 2.90 20.25 25.82
C GLU A 101 2.45 18.83 25.44
N GLN A 102 2.89 17.82 26.18
CA GLN A 102 2.46 16.43 25.96
C GLN A 102 0.95 16.27 26.17
N LYS A 103 0.39 16.94 27.19
CA LYS A 103 -1.06 16.93 27.44
C LYS A 103 -1.85 17.53 26.28
N LYS A 104 -1.43 18.69 25.77
CA LYS A 104 -2.04 19.30 24.57
C LYS A 104 -1.97 18.37 23.35
N ILE A 105 -0.84 17.67 23.16
CA ILE A 105 -0.70 16.70 22.06
C ILE A 105 -1.66 15.52 22.26
N ALA A 106 -1.75 14.98 23.48
CA ALA A 106 -2.66 13.88 23.82
C ALA A 106 -4.12 14.28 23.57
N GLU A 107 -4.56 15.47 24.02
CA GLU A 107 -5.89 16.01 23.74
C GLU A 107 -6.17 16.07 22.23
N ARG A 108 -5.22 16.57 21.43
CA ARG A 108 -5.35 16.62 19.97
C ARG A 108 -5.41 15.24 19.32
N LEU A 109 -4.76 14.23 19.89
CA LEU A 109 -4.84 12.85 19.38
C LEU A 109 -6.17 12.20 19.76
N ILE A 110 -6.67 12.45 20.98
CA ILE A 110 -7.98 11.99 21.44
C ILE A 110 -9.09 12.57 20.57
N GLU A 111 -9.06 13.88 20.29
CA GLU A 111 -10.01 14.52 19.37
C GLU A 111 -10.06 13.82 17.99
N LYS A 112 -8.94 13.25 17.54
CA LYS A 112 -8.81 12.56 16.24
C LYS A 112 -9.08 11.06 16.32
N SER A 113 -9.24 10.49 17.53
CA SER A 113 -9.39 9.04 17.70
C SER A 113 -10.58 8.46 16.93
N HIS A 114 -11.66 9.24 16.78
CA HIS A 114 -12.83 8.83 15.99
C HIS A 114 -12.51 8.51 14.52
N TYR A 115 -11.44 9.07 13.94
CA TYR A 115 -11.02 8.72 12.59
C TYR A 115 -10.55 7.26 12.46
N TYR A 116 -10.15 6.62 13.56
CA TYR A 116 -9.92 5.17 13.58
C TYR A 116 -11.21 4.43 13.21
N ASP A 117 -12.34 4.77 13.85
CA ASP A 117 -13.62 4.12 13.57
C ASP A 117 -14.13 4.44 12.16
N VAL A 118 -13.93 5.67 11.69
CA VAL A 118 -14.28 6.05 10.31
C VAL A 118 -13.48 5.24 9.29
N ALA A 119 -12.16 5.10 9.48
CA ALA A 119 -11.31 4.29 8.60
C ALA A 119 -11.71 2.80 8.62
N ARG A 120 -12.03 2.26 9.80
CA ARG A 120 -12.51 0.90 9.97
C ARG A 120 -13.85 0.68 9.28
N GLN A 121 -14.78 1.62 9.40
CA GLN A 121 -16.10 1.55 8.78
C GLN A 121 -16.02 1.67 7.25
N LEU A 122 -15.23 2.60 6.72
CA LEU A 122 -15.01 2.73 5.28
C LEU A 122 -14.45 1.44 4.69
N ALA A 123 -13.47 0.84 5.36
CA ALA A 123 -12.89 -0.43 4.96
C ALA A 123 -13.92 -1.58 4.94
N ARG A 124 -14.85 -1.62 5.89
CA ARG A 124 -15.98 -2.59 5.88
C ARG A 124 -16.88 -2.37 4.68
N LEU A 125 -17.26 -1.13 4.38
CA LEU A 125 -18.11 -0.80 3.23
C LEU A 125 -17.45 -1.24 1.92
N ALA A 126 -16.18 -0.86 1.72
CA ALA A 126 -15.41 -1.23 0.54
C ALA A 126 -15.22 -2.74 0.38
N SER A 127 -14.97 -3.44 1.49
CA SER A 127 -14.74 -4.89 1.49
C SER A 127 -15.99 -5.72 1.20
N ASN A 128 -17.19 -5.14 1.32
CA ASN A 128 -18.45 -5.77 0.91
C ASN A 128 -18.74 -5.61 -0.60
N PHE A 129 -17.87 -4.93 -1.36
CA PHE A 129 -18.04 -4.81 -2.80
C PHE A 129 -17.96 -6.20 -3.47
N PRO A 130 -18.92 -6.55 -4.35
CA PRO A 130 -19.00 -7.88 -4.93
C PRO A 130 -17.84 -8.17 -5.89
N LEU A 131 -17.60 -9.45 -6.14
CA LEU A 131 -16.70 -9.89 -7.22
C LEU A 131 -17.21 -9.44 -8.58
N ASP A 132 -16.29 -9.17 -9.51
CA ASP A 132 -16.66 -8.96 -10.92
C ASP A 132 -17.02 -10.28 -11.62
N GLU A 133 -17.44 -10.19 -12.89
CA GLU A 133 -17.81 -11.35 -13.71
C GLU A 133 -16.66 -12.36 -13.91
N ALA A 134 -15.41 -11.89 -13.84
CA ALA A 134 -14.20 -12.72 -13.92
C ALA A 134 -13.79 -13.30 -12.56
N GLY A 135 -14.56 -13.03 -11.49
CA GLY A 135 -14.28 -13.45 -10.13
C GLY A 135 -13.11 -12.68 -9.49
N LYS A 136 -12.78 -11.49 -9.99
CA LYS A 136 -11.78 -10.60 -9.40
C LYS A 136 -12.39 -9.72 -8.33
N ARG A 137 -11.54 -9.33 -7.38
CA ARG A 137 -11.86 -8.53 -6.21
C ARG A 137 -11.53 -7.07 -6.47
N HIS A 138 -12.45 -6.18 -6.13
CA HIS A 138 -12.28 -4.74 -6.26
C HIS A 138 -12.32 -4.06 -4.89
N PHE A 139 -11.69 -2.89 -4.82
CA PHE A 139 -11.61 -2.08 -3.60
C PHE A 139 -11.05 -2.84 -2.39
N VAL A 140 -10.17 -3.82 -2.63
CA VAL A 140 -9.48 -4.55 -1.56
C VAL A 140 -8.66 -3.55 -0.76
N VAL A 141 -8.87 -3.53 0.56
CA VAL A 141 -8.23 -2.53 1.42
C VAL A 141 -6.71 -2.73 1.40
N CYS A 142 -5.99 -1.66 1.07
CA CYS A 142 -4.54 -1.63 0.98
C CYS A 142 -3.99 -0.49 1.84
N SER A 143 -3.11 -0.80 2.78
CA SER A 143 -2.48 0.18 3.67
C SER A 143 -0.97 -0.02 3.74
N GLY A 144 -0.27 0.85 4.46
CA GLY A 144 1.15 0.66 4.76
C GLY A 144 1.47 -0.44 5.78
N GLY A 145 0.45 -1.11 6.33
CA GLY A 145 0.60 -2.22 7.29
C GLY A 145 1.07 -1.81 8.69
N GLY A 146 1.18 -0.51 8.97
CA GLY A 146 1.53 0.00 10.30
C GLY A 146 0.34 0.06 11.28
N PRO A 147 0.54 0.60 12.49
CA PRO A 147 -0.51 0.75 13.50
C PRO A 147 -1.50 1.88 13.15
N SER A 148 -2.43 2.18 14.07
CA SER A 148 -3.32 3.35 14.00
C SER A 148 -4.26 3.31 12.78
N ILE A 149 -4.32 4.34 11.93
CA ILE A 149 -5.27 4.39 10.81
C ILE A 149 -5.09 3.24 9.82
N MET A 150 -3.83 2.88 9.54
CA MET A 150 -3.52 1.75 8.67
C MET A 150 -4.09 0.45 9.24
N GLU A 151 -3.89 0.23 10.55
CA GLU A 151 -4.47 -0.90 11.27
C GLU A 151 -6.00 -0.86 11.25
N ALA A 152 -6.61 0.30 11.49
CA ALA A 152 -8.06 0.47 11.49
C ALA A 152 -8.67 0.04 10.16
N ALA A 153 -8.06 0.46 9.05
CA ALA A 153 -8.48 0.06 7.72
C ALA A 153 -8.33 -1.46 7.51
N ASN A 154 -7.16 -2.03 7.79
CA ASN A 154 -6.95 -3.47 7.65
C ASN A 154 -7.95 -4.26 8.53
N ARG A 155 -8.16 -3.84 9.78
CA ARG A 155 -9.12 -4.42 10.71
C ARG A 155 -10.55 -4.35 10.18
N GLY A 156 -10.95 -3.23 9.60
CA GLY A 156 -12.27 -3.05 9.00
C GLY A 156 -12.58 -4.10 7.93
N ALA A 157 -11.62 -4.38 7.04
CA ALA A 157 -11.75 -5.47 6.08
C ALA A 157 -11.88 -6.84 6.76
N ARG A 158 -11.05 -7.10 7.79
CA ARG A 158 -11.08 -8.38 8.52
C ARG A 158 -12.36 -8.60 9.32
N ASP A 159 -13.00 -7.55 9.82
CA ASP A 159 -14.27 -7.66 10.55
C ASP A 159 -15.39 -8.30 9.71
N VAL A 160 -15.33 -8.16 8.39
CA VAL A 160 -16.28 -8.76 7.43
C VAL A 160 -15.68 -9.99 6.73
N GLY A 161 -14.56 -10.51 7.23
CA GLY A 161 -13.91 -11.71 6.71
C GLY A 161 -13.19 -11.52 5.37
N ALA A 162 -13.01 -10.29 4.89
CA ALA A 162 -12.32 -10.01 3.64
C ALA A 162 -10.79 -9.97 3.81
N ASP A 163 -10.07 -10.30 2.75
CA ASP A 163 -8.61 -10.13 2.71
C ASP A 163 -8.24 -8.64 2.63
N THR A 164 -7.03 -8.33 3.10
CA THR A 164 -6.47 -6.98 3.10
C THR A 164 -4.96 -6.99 2.96
N VAL A 165 -4.44 -6.00 2.25
CA VAL A 165 -3.05 -5.87 1.82
C VAL A 165 -2.30 -4.92 2.76
N GLY A 166 -1.09 -5.31 3.13
CA GLY A 166 -0.14 -4.46 3.83
C GLY A 166 1.14 -4.31 3.02
N LEU A 167 1.45 -3.08 2.62
CA LEU A 167 2.71 -2.74 1.95
C LEU A 167 3.65 -2.13 3.00
N ASN A 168 4.40 -2.96 3.71
CA ASN A 168 5.37 -2.54 4.73
C ASN A 168 6.68 -2.06 4.09
N ILE A 169 7.49 -1.32 4.85
CA ILE A 169 8.82 -0.87 4.44
C ILE A 169 9.82 -1.20 5.53
N VAL A 170 11.03 -1.63 5.16
CA VAL A 170 12.12 -1.86 6.12
C VAL A 170 12.56 -0.52 6.71
N LEU A 171 12.52 -0.41 8.04
CA LEU A 171 12.98 0.75 8.81
C LEU A 171 13.96 0.30 9.91
N PRO A 172 14.90 1.16 10.34
CA PRO A 172 15.87 0.82 11.40
C PRO A 172 15.24 0.43 12.74
N HIS A 173 14.02 0.91 13.01
CA HIS A 173 13.20 0.46 14.13
C HIS A 173 12.00 -0.26 13.55
N GLU A 174 11.95 -1.56 13.75
CA GLU A 174 11.00 -2.45 13.10
C GLU A 174 9.58 -2.19 13.65
N GLN A 175 8.66 -1.85 12.75
CA GLN A 175 7.23 -1.96 13.02
C GLN A 175 6.78 -3.32 12.47
N ALA A 176 6.48 -4.26 13.36
CA ALA A 176 5.76 -5.46 12.96
C ALA A 176 4.49 -5.04 12.21
N PRO A 177 4.15 -5.70 11.09
CA PRO A 177 2.88 -5.45 10.43
C PRO A 177 1.74 -5.64 11.43
N ASN A 178 0.71 -4.80 11.33
CA ASN A 178 -0.45 -4.95 12.20
C ASN A 178 -1.10 -6.33 11.99
N PRO A 179 -1.75 -6.90 13.03
CA PRO A 179 -2.19 -8.30 13.01
C PRO A 179 -3.39 -8.56 12.08
N TYR A 180 -3.95 -7.52 11.46
CA TYR A 180 -5.11 -7.63 10.59
C TYR A 180 -4.73 -7.77 9.11
N VAL A 181 -3.49 -7.44 8.73
CA VAL A 181 -2.98 -7.72 7.38
C VAL A 181 -3.10 -9.22 7.09
N THR A 182 -3.55 -9.57 5.88
CA THR A 182 -3.64 -10.98 5.49
C THR A 182 -2.23 -11.53 5.31
N PRO A 183 -1.84 -12.65 5.95
CA PRO A 183 -0.46 -13.14 5.91
C PRO A 183 0.13 -13.29 4.49
N GLY A 184 -0.65 -13.81 3.54
CA GLY A 184 -0.25 -13.95 2.14
C GLY A 184 -0.17 -12.64 1.34
N LEU A 185 -0.63 -11.53 1.91
CA LEU A 185 -0.65 -10.19 1.32
C LEU A 185 0.12 -9.16 2.18
N SER A 186 0.98 -9.65 3.08
CA SER A 186 1.90 -8.84 3.87
C SER A 186 3.22 -8.72 3.11
N LEU A 187 3.37 -7.64 2.36
CA LEU A 187 4.49 -7.40 1.45
C LEU A 187 5.46 -6.42 2.10
N GLN A 188 6.76 -6.69 2.02
CA GLN A 188 7.80 -5.84 2.60
C GLN A 188 8.69 -5.29 1.49
N PHE A 189 8.87 -3.97 1.48
CA PHE A 189 9.68 -3.24 0.51
C PHE A 189 10.97 -2.74 1.18
N HIS A 190 11.99 -2.53 0.36
CA HIS A 190 13.19 -1.78 0.73
C HIS A 190 13.16 -0.38 0.08
N TYR A 191 12.67 -0.27 -1.15
CA TYR A 191 12.62 1.02 -1.86
C TYR A 191 11.27 1.73 -1.70
N PHE A 192 11.27 2.91 -1.09
CA PHE A 192 10.07 3.76 -0.96
C PHE A 192 9.38 4.04 -2.29
N ALA A 193 10.14 4.30 -3.36
CA ALA A 193 9.58 4.60 -4.68
C ALA A 193 8.74 3.45 -5.23
N LEU A 194 9.19 2.20 -5.08
CA LEU A 194 8.42 1.03 -5.54
C LEU A 194 7.20 0.78 -4.69
N ARG A 195 7.30 0.97 -3.37
CA ARG A 195 6.16 0.90 -2.45
C ARG A 195 5.08 1.91 -2.83
N LYS A 196 5.46 3.16 -3.07
CA LYS A 196 4.56 4.25 -3.52
C LYS A 196 3.89 3.92 -4.83
N MET A 197 4.68 3.46 -5.81
CA MET A 197 4.15 3.00 -7.09
C MET A 197 3.10 1.89 -6.90
N HIS A 198 3.38 0.92 -6.03
CA HIS A 198 2.47 -0.20 -5.76
C HIS A 198 1.17 0.18 -5.04
N PHE A 199 1.15 1.25 -4.25
CA PHE A 199 -0.12 1.79 -3.78
C PHE A 199 -1.00 2.20 -4.96
N LEU A 200 -0.42 2.83 -5.98
CA LEU A 200 -1.17 3.49 -7.05
C LEU A 200 -1.46 2.60 -8.26
N LEU A 201 -0.65 1.54 -8.51
CA LEU A 201 -0.83 0.65 -9.66
C LEU A 201 -2.24 0.05 -9.78
N HIS A 202 -2.87 -0.23 -8.63
CA HIS A 202 -4.20 -0.83 -8.55
C HIS A 202 -5.22 0.07 -7.85
N ALA A 203 -4.84 1.31 -7.49
CA ALA A 203 -5.71 2.21 -6.75
C ALA A 203 -6.92 2.61 -7.59
N ARG A 204 -8.11 2.36 -7.04
CA ARG A 204 -9.38 2.82 -7.61
C ARG A 204 -10.04 3.92 -6.79
N ALA A 205 -9.55 4.12 -5.57
CA ALA A 205 -9.83 5.27 -4.72
C ALA A 205 -8.73 5.37 -3.64
N VAL A 206 -8.52 6.57 -3.11
CA VAL A 206 -7.56 6.82 -2.03
C VAL A 206 -8.24 7.60 -0.92
N ALA A 207 -8.24 7.05 0.29
CA ALA A 207 -8.70 7.69 1.51
C ALA A 207 -7.50 8.21 2.32
N VAL A 208 -7.47 9.51 2.56
CA VAL A 208 -6.40 10.24 3.22
C VAL A 208 -6.91 10.77 4.57
N PHE A 209 -6.56 10.08 5.64
CA PHE A 209 -6.89 10.51 7.01
C PHE A 209 -5.82 11.42 7.59
N PRO A 210 -6.12 12.16 8.68
CA PRO A 210 -5.12 13.01 9.34
C PRO A 210 -3.83 12.26 9.65
N GLY A 211 -2.70 12.85 9.28
CA GLY A 211 -1.42 12.17 9.24
C GLY A 211 -0.22 13.10 9.35
N GLY A 212 0.98 12.50 9.36
CA GLY A 212 2.26 13.20 9.37
C GLY A 212 2.95 13.14 8.01
N PHE A 213 4.28 13.33 7.99
CA PHE A 213 5.04 13.44 6.74
C PHE A 213 4.82 12.32 5.72
N GLY A 214 4.67 11.06 6.14
CA GLY A 214 4.38 9.96 5.21
C GLY A 214 3.05 10.15 4.47
N THR A 215 2.00 10.54 5.19
CA THR A 215 0.69 10.82 4.60
C THR A 215 0.73 12.01 3.65
N PHE A 216 1.49 13.06 3.99
CA PHE A 216 1.70 14.20 3.10
C PHE A 216 2.47 13.80 1.84
N ASP A 217 3.57 13.05 1.99
CA ASP A 217 4.40 12.57 0.90
C ASP A 217 3.57 11.75 -0.11
N GLU A 218 2.79 10.78 0.37
CA GLU A 218 1.95 9.93 -0.47
C GLU A 218 0.77 10.70 -1.10
N SER A 219 0.10 11.58 -0.35
CA SER A 219 -1.06 12.34 -0.85
C SER A 219 -0.68 13.42 -1.86
N PHE A 220 0.40 14.17 -1.63
CA PHE A 220 0.84 15.22 -2.58
C PHE A 220 1.49 14.61 -3.83
N GLU A 221 2.17 13.46 -3.72
CA GLU A 221 2.62 12.71 -4.89
C GLU A 221 1.43 12.28 -5.75
N LEU A 222 0.39 11.69 -5.14
CA LEU A 222 -0.85 11.33 -5.83
C LEU A 222 -1.49 12.52 -6.55
N LEU A 223 -1.68 13.64 -5.84
CA LEU A 223 -2.27 14.85 -6.43
C LEU A 223 -1.43 15.35 -7.62
N THR A 224 -0.10 15.33 -7.50
CA THR A 224 0.81 15.70 -8.59
C THR A 224 0.69 14.76 -9.78
N LEU A 225 0.56 13.44 -9.56
CA LEU A 225 0.42 12.46 -10.62
C LEU A 225 -0.90 12.65 -11.39
N ILE A 226 -2.00 12.97 -10.71
CA ILE A 226 -3.28 13.27 -11.37
C ILE A 226 -3.21 14.63 -12.08
N GLN A 227 -2.70 15.66 -11.42
CA GLN A 227 -2.55 17.01 -11.98
C GLN A 227 -1.74 17.01 -13.30
N THR A 228 -0.67 16.20 -13.35
CA THR A 228 0.20 16.08 -14.53
C THR A 228 -0.30 15.09 -15.58
N GLY A 229 -1.42 14.40 -15.32
CA GLY A 229 -1.99 13.38 -16.20
C GLY A 229 -1.13 12.11 -16.32
N LYS A 230 -0.25 11.86 -15.36
CA LYS A 230 0.57 10.63 -15.30
C LYS A 230 -0.24 9.41 -14.88
N ILE A 231 -1.32 9.63 -14.14
CA ILE A 231 -2.35 8.62 -13.89
C ILE A 231 -3.73 9.18 -14.25
N ASP A 232 -4.66 8.28 -14.56
CA ASP A 232 -6.06 8.63 -14.74
C ASP A 232 -6.65 9.15 -13.40
N PRO A 233 -7.61 10.10 -13.44
CA PRO A 233 -8.29 10.54 -12.23
C PRO A 233 -8.97 9.38 -11.50
N ILE A 234 -8.85 9.41 -10.17
CA ILE A 234 -9.50 8.52 -9.20
C ILE A 234 -10.02 9.36 -8.02
N PRO A 235 -11.03 8.90 -7.27
CA PRO A 235 -11.48 9.61 -6.07
C PRO A 235 -10.37 9.72 -5.03
N VAL A 236 -10.06 10.95 -4.61
CA VAL A 236 -9.14 11.23 -3.50
C VAL A 236 -9.92 11.91 -2.38
N LEU A 237 -10.03 11.25 -1.24
CA LEU A 237 -10.91 11.66 -0.14
C LEU A 237 -10.07 12.07 1.07
N PHE A 238 -10.13 13.34 1.44
CA PHE A 238 -9.44 13.90 2.60
C PHE A 238 -10.39 13.93 3.79
N TYR A 239 -10.16 13.04 4.75
CA TYR A 239 -10.98 12.93 5.95
C TYR A 239 -10.62 13.99 6.98
N GLY A 240 -11.63 14.67 7.52
CA GLY A 240 -11.46 15.66 8.58
C GLY A 240 -11.01 17.02 8.05
N LYS A 241 -11.93 17.73 7.39
CA LYS A 241 -11.66 19.02 6.73
C LYS A 241 -10.93 20.02 7.64
N ALA A 242 -11.37 20.12 8.90
CA ALA A 242 -10.80 21.04 9.87
C ALA A 242 -9.30 20.78 10.16
N PHE A 243 -8.86 19.52 10.09
CA PHE A 243 -7.43 19.20 10.21
C PHE A 243 -6.67 19.75 9.01
N TRP A 244 -7.13 19.43 7.80
CA TRP A 244 -6.42 19.78 6.56
C TRP A 244 -6.35 21.29 6.32
N GLN A 245 -7.46 22.02 6.50
CA GLN A 245 -7.48 23.47 6.37
C GLN A 245 -6.60 24.19 7.41
N ARG A 246 -6.32 23.54 8.54
CA ARG A 246 -5.41 24.08 9.56
C ARG A 246 -3.94 23.90 9.18
N VAL A 247 -3.59 22.78 8.55
CA VAL A 247 -2.19 22.41 8.28
C VAL A 247 -1.73 22.77 6.87
N VAL A 248 -2.67 22.92 5.93
CA VAL A 248 -2.44 23.39 4.56
C VAL A 248 -3.55 24.35 4.17
N ASN A 249 -3.18 25.50 3.63
CA ASN A 249 -4.11 26.39 2.96
C ASN A 249 -4.03 26.13 1.45
N PHE A 250 -4.90 25.26 0.93
CA PHE A 250 -4.88 24.87 -0.48
C PHE A 250 -5.31 26.02 -1.38
N GLU A 251 -6.24 26.86 -0.90
CA GLU A 251 -6.68 28.07 -1.58
C GLU A 251 -5.52 29.05 -1.73
N ALA A 252 -4.69 29.24 -0.71
CA ALA A 252 -3.50 30.07 -0.80
C ALA A 252 -2.49 29.55 -1.84
N LEU A 253 -2.35 28.23 -2.02
CA LEU A 253 -1.51 27.69 -3.11
C LEU A 253 -2.02 28.13 -4.49
N CYS A 254 -3.34 28.23 -4.65
CA CYS A 254 -3.95 28.73 -5.87
C CYS A 254 -3.78 30.26 -6.01
N GLU A 255 -3.94 31.01 -4.93
CA GLU A 255 -3.78 32.48 -4.91
C GLU A 255 -2.33 32.90 -5.22
N GLU A 256 -1.34 32.16 -4.72
CA GLU A 256 0.08 32.32 -5.03
C GLU A 256 0.44 31.87 -6.46
N GLY A 257 -0.51 31.29 -7.20
CA GLY A 257 -0.33 30.88 -8.60
C GLY A 257 0.54 29.64 -8.80
N VAL A 258 0.78 28.85 -7.74
CA VAL A 258 1.60 27.62 -7.82
C VAL A 258 0.78 26.37 -8.15
N ILE A 259 -0.55 26.46 -8.05
CA ILE A 259 -1.52 25.51 -8.63
C ILE A 259 -2.65 26.28 -9.31
N SER A 260 -3.42 25.61 -10.16
CA SER A 260 -4.58 26.20 -10.83
C SER A 260 -5.88 25.99 -10.04
N PRO A 261 -6.92 26.85 -10.22
CA PRO A 261 -8.19 26.70 -9.48
C PRO A 261 -8.86 25.33 -9.66
N ARG A 262 -8.69 24.69 -10.83
CA ARG A 262 -9.21 23.36 -11.11
C ARG A 262 -8.51 22.25 -10.31
N ASP A 263 -7.28 22.49 -9.83
CA ASP A 263 -6.52 21.50 -9.06
C ASP A 263 -7.12 21.30 -7.66
N LEU A 264 -7.91 22.26 -7.18
CA LEU A 264 -8.72 22.13 -5.97
C LEU A 264 -9.86 21.10 -6.12
N ASN A 265 -10.21 20.72 -7.36
CA ASN A 265 -11.21 19.68 -7.64
C ASN A 265 -10.59 18.26 -7.69
N LEU A 266 -9.28 18.12 -7.46
CA LEU A 266 -8.61 16.82 -7.47
C LEU A 266 -8.93 15.95 -6.25
N PHE A 267 -9.52 16.54 -5.21
CA PHE A 267 -9.86 15.85 -3.97
C PHE A 267 -11.17 16.37 -3.38
N HIS A 268 -11.75 15.57 -2.49
CA HIS A 268 -12.97 15.89 -1.75
C HIS A 268 -12.67 15.87 -0.26
N PHE A 269 -13.17 16.85 0.50
CA PHE A 269 -13.22 16.74 1.95
C PHE A 269 -14.42 15.90 2.37
N VAL A 270 -14.20 15.00 3.33
CA VAL A 270 -15.19 14.01 3.79
C VAL A 270 -15.11 13.92 5.31
N GLU A 271 -16.24 13.67 5.97
CA GLU A 271 -16.28 13.48 7.44
C GLU A 271 -16.67 12.07 7.85
N THR A 272 -17.48 11.36 7.04
CA THR A 272 -18.01 10.03 7.37
C THR A 272 -17.60 8.95 6.37
N ALA A 273 -17.61 7.69 6.82
CA ALA A 273 -17.29 6.55 5.98
C ALA A 273 -18.29 6.40 4.83
N GLU A 274 -19.57 6.60 5.13
CA GLU A 274 -20.69 6.49 4.20
C GLU A 274 -20.61 7.55 3.11
N GLU A 275 -20.36 8.82 3.46
CA GLU A 275 -20.17 9.91 2.51
C GLU A 275 -18.99 9.62 1.56
N GLY A 276 -17.86 9.17 2.09
CA GLY A 276 -16.70 8.85 1.25
C GLY A 276 -16.96 7.66 0.33
N TRP A 277 -17.68 6.64 0.80
CA TRP A 277 -18.08 5.51 -0.02
C TRP A 277 -19.06 5.92 -1.13
N GLU A 278 -20.03 6.77 -0.82
CA GLU A 278 -20.97 7.32 -1.80
C GLU A 278 -20.24 8.08 -2.91
N ILE A 279 -19.29 8.94 -2.58
CA ILE A 279 -18.46 9.66 -3.57
C ILE A 279 -17.69 8.68 -4.48
N ILE A 280 -17.15 7.59 -3.92
CA ILE A 280 -16.45 6.56 -4.71
C ILE A 280 -17.43 5.89 -5.69
N GLN A 281 -18.61 5.50 -5.21
CA GLN A 281 -19.63 4.85 -6.03
C GLN A 281 -20.12 5.77 -7.16
N ASP A 282 -20.41 7.02 -6.83
CA ASP A 282 -20.86 8.04 -7.76
C ASP A 282 -19.84 8.28 -8.87
N PHE A 283 -18.57 8.47 -8.50
CA PHE A 283 -17.48 8.68 -9.46
C PHE A 283 -17.38 7.55 -10.49
N TRP A 284 -17.51 6.29 -10.07
CA TRP A 284 -17.39 5.15 -10.98
C TRP A 284 -18.68 4.81 -11.73
N ARG A 285 -19.85 5.20 -11.22
CA ARG A 285 -21.12 5.09 -11.93
C ARG A 285 -21.22 6.09 -13.07
N ASP A 286 -20.82 7.33 -12.82
CA ASP A 286 -21.00 8.44 -13.76
C ASP A 286 -19.89 8.49 -14.82
N ARG A 287 -18.84 7.68 -14.65
CA ARG A 287 -17.77 7.51 -15.63
C ARG A 287 -18.24 6.59 -16.74
N GLU A 288 -18.41 7.13 -17.95
CA GLU A 288 -18.64 6.30 -19.12
C GLU A 288 -17.50 5.28 -19.26
N PRO A 289 -17.81 3.99 -19.53
CA PRO A 289 -16.77 3.02 -19.81
C PRO A 289 -15.96 3.54 -21.00
N LYS A 290 -14.66 3.80 -20.78
CA LYS A 290 -13.74 4.07 -21.88
C LYS A 290 -13.80 2.84 -22.80
N GLY A 291 -14.39 3.03 -23.98
CA GLY A 291 -14.49 2.00 -25.02
C GLY A 291 -13.16 1.48 -25.50
#